data_AF-A0A5B9QDU9-F1
#
_entry.id   AF-A0A5B9QDU9-F1
#
_cell.length_a   1.000
_cell.length_b   1.000
_cell.length_c   1.000
_cell.angle_alpha   90.00
_cell.angle_beta   90.00
_cell.angle_gamma   90.00
#
_symmetry.space_group_name_H-M   'P 1'
#
loop_
_entity.id
_entity.type
_entity.pdbx_description
1 polymer ?
#
loop_
_entity_poly.entity_id
_entity_poly.type
_entity_poly.pdbx_seq_one_letter_code
_entity_poly.pdbx_strand_id
1 'polypeptide(L)'
;MLIHRRRASQAGCQQSHRGVAATELALVLPLFVMLVLASIEACTMVFLNHSLSIASYEAVRVAINFDSTNSDVIDRFDTLIDARDVAGAALAISPANVATTPRGTQISLTATAPCDQNALLPPWFFGGKTLSVTTTMVKE
;
A
#
# COMPACT_ATOMS: atom_id res chain seq x y z
N MET A 1 -43.46 14.02 71.93
CA MET A 1 -43.88 13.75 70.54
C MET A 1 -42.61 13.67 69.69
N LEU A 2 -42.03 12.48 69.53
CA LEU A 2 -40.75 12.25 68.84
C LEU A 2 -41.02 11.43 67.57
N ILE A 3 -40.76 12.04 66.41
CA ILE A 3 -40.97 11.42 65.10
C ILE A 3 -39.73 10.58 64.76
N HIS A 4 -39.88 9.25 64.81
CA HIS A 4 -38.88 8.31 64.29
C HIS A 4 -38.90 8.31 62.76
N ARG A 5 -37.95 9.01 62.12
CA ARG A 5 -37.66 8.82 60.69
C ARG A 5 -36.91 7.50 60.50
N ARG A 6 -37.62 6.47 60.00
CA ARG A 6 -36.98 5.27 59.42
C ARG A 6 -36.24 5.68 58.15
N ARG A 7 -34.91 5.65 58.16
CA ARG A 7 -34.11 5.67 56.93
C ARG A 7 -34.34 4.34 56.23
N ALA A 8 -35.08 4.37 55.13
CA ALA A 8 -35.11 3.26 54.19
C ALA A 8 -33.68 3.09 53.65
N SER A 9 -33.05 1.97 53.99
CA SER A 9 -31.81 1.53 53.38
C SER A 9 -32.08 1.29 51.90
N GLN A 10 -31.62 2.20 51.04
CA GLN A 10 -31.56 1.97 49.60
C GLN A 10 -30.44 0.98 49.32
N ALA A 11 -30.74 -0.32 49.50
CA ALA A 11 -29.98 -1.37 48.86
C ALA A 11 -30.35 -1.36 47.37
N GLY A 12 -29.85 -0.37 46.64
CA GLY A 12 -29.85 -0.40 45.18
C GLY A 12 -29.00 -1.58 44.75
N CYS A 13 -29.62 -2.58 44.14
CA CYS A 13 -28.94 -3.62 43.40
C CYS A 13 -27.98 -2.91 42.43
N GLN A 14 -26.67 -2.97 42.68
CA GLN A 14 -25.68 -2.42 41.76
C GLN A 14 -25.85 -3.17 40.44
N GLN A 15 -26.57 -2.57 39.51
CA GLN A 15 -26.75 -3.10 38.16
C GLN A 15 -25.36 -3.35 37.59
N SER A 16 -25.05 -4.63 37.36
CA SER A 16 -23.76 -5.05 36.83
C SER A 16 -23.65 -4.56 35.38
N HIS A 17 -22.99 -3.42 35.17
CA HIS A 17 -22.70 -2.85 33.84
C HIS A 17 -21.80 -3.74 32.97
N ARG A 18 -21.33 -4.88 33.51
CA ARG A 18 -20.47 -5.86 32.81
C ARG A 18 -21.13 -6.45 31.56
N GLY A 19 -22.46 -6.61 31.57
CA GLY A 19 -23.21 -7.10 30.40
C GLY A 19 -23.22 -6.10 29.24
N VAL A 20 -23.38 -4.81 29.54
CA VAL A 20 -23.37 -3.73 28.54
C VAL A 20 -21.98 -3.57 27.92
N ALA A 21 -20.93 -3.57 28.74
CA ALA A 21 -19.55 -3.52 28.25
C ALA A 21 -19.21 -4.73 27.34
N ALA A 22 -19.71 -5.92 27.65
CA ALA A 22 -19.53 -7.09 26.79
C ALA A 22 -20.23 -6.93 25.44
N THR A 23 -21.45 -6.35 25.40
CA THR A 23 -22.16 -6.10 24.14
C THR A 23 -21.51 -5.01 23.30
N GLU A 24 -20.99 -3.95 23.91
CA GLU A 24 -20.25 -2.90 23.19
C GLU A 24 -18.99 -3.47 22.56
N LEU A 25 -18.22 -4.26 23.32
CA LEU A 25 -17.02 -4.92 22.80
C LEU A 25 -17.35 -5.90 21.66
N ALA A 26 -18.44 -6.67 21.79
CA ALA A 26 -18.85 -7.64 20.77
C ALA A 26 -19.21 -6.98 19.42
N LEU A 27 -19.69 -5.73 19.44
CA LEU A 27 -20.02 -4.97 18.24
C LEU A 27 -18.80 -4.22 17.67
N VAL A 28 -17.98 -3.63 18.54
CA VAL A 28 -16.82 -2.82 18.12
C VAL A 28 -15.65 -3.68 17.64
N LEU A 29 -15.40 -4.82 18.29
CA LEU A 29 -14.24 -5.65 17.99
C LEU A 29 -14.21 -6.17 16.54
N PRO A 30 -15.30 -6.69 15.95
CA PRO A 30 -15.30 -7.10 14.54
C PRO A 30 -15.02 -5.94 13.58
N LEU A 31 -15.59 -4.76 13.83
CA LEU A 31 -15.36 -3.56 13.01
C LEU A 31 -13.91 -3.09 13.10
N PHE A 32 -13.36 -3.06 14.31
CA PHE A 32 -11.98 -2.66 14.55
C PHE A 32 -10.99 -3.63 13.90
N VAL A 33 -11.24 -4.94 14.01
CA VAL A 33 -10.42 -5.96 13.35
C VAL A 33 -10.46 -5.78 11.84
N MET A 34 -11.64 -5.59 11.24
CA MET A 34 -11.73 -5.33 9.79
C MET A 34 -10.97 -4.06 9.38
N LEU A 35 -11.09 -2.98 10.16
CA LEU A 35 -10.38 -1.73 9.88
C LEU A 35 -8.86 -1.91 9.94
N VAL A 36 -8.36 -2.68 10.91
CA VAL A 36 -6.93 -2.97 11.05
C VAL A 36 -6.43 -3.86 9.91
N LEU A 37 -7.17 -4.89 9.51
CA LEU A 37 -6.77 -5.74 8.38
C LEU A 37 -6.79 -4.95 7.06
N ALA A 38 -7.81 -4.12 6.86
CA ALA A 38 -7.92 -3.25 5.70
C ALA A 38 -6.78 -2.21 5.66
N SER A 39 -6.38 -1.64 6.81
CA SER A 39 -5.28 -0.70 6.86
C SER A 39 -3.94 -1.36 6.56
N ILE A 40 -3.72 -2.58 7.04
CA ILE A 40 -2.52 -3.37 6.71
C ILE A 40 -2.46 -3.61 5.19
N GLU A 41 -3.54 -4.12 4.59
CA GLU A 41 -3.60 -4.37 3.14
C GLU A 41 -3.37 -3.08 2.33
N ALA A 42 -4.01 -1.97 2.73
CA ALA A 42 -3.84 -0.68 2.07
C ALA A 42 -2.40 -0.15 2.17
N CYS A 43 -1.78 -0.23 3.34
CA CYS A 43 -0.38 0.18 3.53
C CYS A 43 0.57 -0.63 2.67
N THR A 44 0.36 -1.95 2.54
CA THR A 44 1.15 -2.81 1.64
C THR A 44 1.04 -2.36 0.19
N MET A 45 -0.16 -2.01 -0.28
CA MET A 45 -0.37 -1.55 -1.66
C MET A 45 0.19 -0.14 -1.92
N VAL A 46 0.13 0.74 -0.92
CA VAL A 46 0.79 2.05 -0.99
C VAL A 46 2.31 1.89 -1.07
N PHE A 47 2.89 0.99 -0.27
CA PHE A 47 4.31 0.66 -0.35
C PHE A 47 4.69 0.13 -1.75
N LEU A 48 3.91 -0.80 -2.29
CA LEU A 48 4.14 -1.35 -3.63
C LEU A 48 4.11 -0.26 -4.71
N ASN A 49 3.10 0.61 -4.69
CA ASN A 49 2.99 1.73 -5.63
C ASN A 49 4.17 2.69 -5.53
N HIS A 50 4.60 3.01 -4.30
CA HIS A 50 5.72 3.91 -4.06
C HIS A 50 7.05 3.31 -4.52
N SER A 51 7.27 2.02 -4.27
CA SER A 51 8.47 1.31 -4.73
C SER A 51 8.53 1.28 -6.27
N LEU A 52 7.43 0.97 -6.95
CA LEU A 52 7.37 1.04 -8.42
C LEU A 52 7.64 2.46 -8.94
N SER A 53 7.07 3.48 -8.30
CA SER A 53 7.26 4.89 -8.71
C SER A 53 8.70 5.36 -8.58
N ILE A 54 9.38 4.99 -7.50
CA ILE A 54 10.80 5.33 -7.33
C ILE A 54 11.64 4.56 -8.34
N ALA A 55 11.39 3.27 -8.52
CA ALA A 55 12.13 2.43 -9.46
C ALA A 55 11.97 2.94 -10.92
N SER A 56 10.75 3.26 -11.34
CA SER A 56 10.50 3.82 -12.68
C SER A 56 11.13 5.19 -12.88
N TYR A 57 11.11 6.05 -11.85
CA TYR A 57 11.73 7.37 -11.88
C TYR A 57 13.25 7.31 -12.02
N GLU A 58 13.91 6.43 -11.28
CA GLU A 58 15.35 6.23 -11.35
C GLU A 58 15.77 5.54 -12.65
N ALA A 59 14.99 4.58 -13.13
CA ALA A 59 15.23 3.92 -14.41
C ALA A 59 15.08 4.89 -15.59
N VAL A 60 14.06 5.76 -15.59
CA VAL A 60 13.87 6.72 -16.70
C VAL A 60 14.95 7.81 -16.69
N ARG A 61 15.48 8.17 -15.51
CA ARG A 61 16.65 9.04 -15.40
C ARG A 61 17.90 8.44 -16.05
N VAL A 62 18.08 7.13 -15.97
CA VAL A 62 19.14 6.46 -16.72
C VAL A 62 18.83 6.50 -18.21
N ALA A 63 17.57 6.27 -18.61
CA ALA A 63 17.16 6.21 -20.00
C ALA A 63 17.32 7.54 -20.78
N ILE A 64 17.26 8.68 -20.10
CA ILE A 64 17.45 9.99 -20.76
C ILE A 64 18.93 10.31 -21.04
N ASN A 65 19.87 9.56 -20.46
CA ASN A 65 21.30 9.78 -20.71
C ASN A 65 21.65 9.42 -22.15
N PHE A 66 22.58 10.19 -22.75
CA PHE A 66 22.95 10.06 -24.15
C PHE A 66 23.45 8.65 -24.53
N ASP A 67 24.28 8.05 -23.67
CA ASP A 67 24.95 6.77 -23.92
C ASP A 67 24.26 5.59 -23.21
N SER A 68 23.00 5.76 -22.81
CA SER A 68 22.25 4.71 -22.11
C SER A 68 21.65 3.68 -23.07
N THR A 69 21.64 2.44 -22.61
CA THR A 69 21.02 1.30 -23.29
C THR A 69 19.81 0.81 -22.49
N ASN A 70 18.99 -0.06 -23.11
CA ASN A 70 17.92 -0.73 -22.39
C ASN A 70 18.43 -1.58 -21.23
N SER A 71 19.63 -2.17 -21.33
CA SER A 71 20.22 -2.95 -20.24
C SER A 71 20.42 -2.07 -19.02
N ASP A 72 21.04 -0.90 -19.18
CA ASP A 72 21.32 0.01 -18.06
C ASP A 72 20.03 0.45 -17.34
N VAL A 73 18.95 0.63 -18.10
CA VAL A 73 17.62 0.99 -17.57
C VAL A 73 17.00 -0.17 -16.79
N ILE A 74 17.07 -1.39 -17.34
CA ILE A 74 16.54 -2.60 -16.69
C ILE A 74 17.36 -2.92 -15.44
N ASP A 75 18.70 -2.90 -15.54
CA ASP A 75 19.61 -3.13 -14.42
C ASP A 75 19.36 -2.14 -13.28
N ARG A 76 19.12 -0.86 -13.61
CA ARG A 76 18.76 0.16 -12.61
C ARG A 76 17.41 -0.13 -11.98
N PHE A 77 16.40 -0.50 -12.76
CA PHE A 77 15.07 -0.85 -12.25
C PHE A 77 15.13 -2.07 -11.32
N ASP A 78 15.76 -3.15 -11.75
CA ASP A 78 15.86 -4.41 -11.01
C ASP A 78 16.63 -4.22 -9.70
N THR A 79 17.73 -3.45 -9.72
CA THR A 79 18.47 -3.09 -8.49
C THR A 79 17.56 -2.48 -7.42
N LEU A 80 16.60 -1.64 -7.82
CA LEU A 80 15.70 -0.95 -6.89
C LEU A 80 14.54 -1.82 -6.43
N ILE A 81 13.99 -2.63 -7.33
CA ILE A 81 12.92 -3.58 -7.03
C ILE A 81 13.43 -4.67 -6.08
N ASP A 82 14.62 -5.21 -6.33
CA ASP A 82 15.27 -6.21 -5.48
C ASP A 82 15.57 -5.62 -4.09
N ALA A 83 16.07 -4.38 -4.03
CA ALA A 83 16.32 -3.70 -2.76
C ALA A 83 15.04 -3.41 -1.95
N ARG A 84 13.87 -3.42 -2.60
CA ARG A 84 12.55 -3.21 -1.98
C ARG A 84 11.77 -4.51 -1.76
N ASP A 85 12.34 -5.66 -2.13
CA ASP A 85 11.72 -6.98 -2.03
C ASP A 85 10.34 -7.05 -2.71
N VAL A 86 10.23 -6.46 -3.90
CA VAL A 86 8.99 -6.46 -4.69
C VAL A 86 8.98 -7.65 -5.65
N ALA A 87 8.02 -8.54 -5.48
CA ALA A 87 7.89 -9.74 -6.30
C ALA A 87 7.15 -9.48 -7.62
N GLY A 88 7.63 -10.09 -8.70
CA GLY A 88 6.94 -10.11 -10.00
C GLY A 88 6.81 -8.74 -10.67
N ALA A 89 7.71 -7.81 -10.36
CA ALA A 89 7.75 -6.53 -11.06
C ALA A 89 8.19 -6.71 -12.51
N ALA A 90 7.63 -5.90 -13.41
CA ALA A 90 8.01 -5.87 -14.82
C ALA A 90 8.04 -4.42 -15.33
N LEU A 91 8.97 -4.15 -16.25
CA LEU A 91 9.19 -2.85 -16.84
C LEU A 91 8.94 -2.88 -18.35
N ALA A 92 8.10 -1.98 -18.84
CA ALA A 92 7.92 -1.72 -20.26
C ALA A 92 8.53 -0.36 -20.62
N ILE A 93 9.33 -0.33 -21.69
CA ILE A 93 10.06 0.85 -22.16
C ILE A 93 9.44 1.31 -23.48
N SER A 94 9.09 2.60 -23.58
CA SER A 94 8.61 3.23 -24.81
C SER A 94 9.30 4.58 -25.02
N PRO A 95 9.98 4.84 -26.15
CA PRO A 95 10.19 3.97 -27.30
C PRO A 95 11.02 2.71 -26.97
N ALA A 96 10.84 1.63 -27.73
CA ALA A 96 11.38 0.31 -27.40
C ALA A 96 12.92 0.24 -27.33
N ASN A 97 13.65 1.17 -27.95
CA ASN A 97 15.11 1.19 -27.92
C ASN A 97 15.63 2.57 -27.51
N VAL A 98 16.15 2.65 -26.29
CA VAL A 98 16.67 3.87 -25.67
C VAL A 98 17.90 4.38 -26.41
N ALA A 99 18.82 3.51 -26.83
CA ALA A 99 20.09 3.90 -27.44
C ALA A 99 19.89 4.65 -28.76
N THR A 100 18.93 4.22 -29.58
CA THR A 100 18.64 4.84 -30.89
C THR A 100 17.64 6.00 -30.80
N THR A 101 17.04 6.22 -29.64
CA THR A 101 16.05 7.27 -29.45
C THR A 101 16.71 8.66 -29.56
N PRO A 102 16.21 9.57 -30.41
CA PRO A 102 16.79 10.91 -30.59
C PRO A 102 16.68 11.78 -29.33
N ARG A 103 17.57 12.77 -29.23
CA ARG A 103 17.46 13.81 -28.19
C ARG A 103 16.15 14.60 -28.35
N GLY A 104 15.57 15.05 -27.25
CA GLY A 104 14.32 15.82 -27.23
C GLY A 104 13.04 14.99 -27.37
N THR A 105 13.12 13.67 -27.55
CA THR A 105 11.92 12.80 -27.55
C THR A 105 11.55 12.36 -26.14
N GLN A 106 10.26 12.14 -25.90
CA GLN A 106 9.77 11.61 -24.64
C GLN A 106 10.05 10.10 -24.54
N ILE A 107 10.61 9.68 -23.42
CA ILE A 107 10.75 8.28 -23.01
C ILE A 107 9.79 8.06 -21.84
N SER A 108 8.91 7.09 -21.99
CA SER A 108 7.96 6.62 -20.98
C SER A 108 8.32 5.21 -20.54
N LEU A 109 8.45 5.03 -19.23
CA LEU A 109 8.60 3.73 -18.60
C LEU A 109 7.33 3.38 -17.83
N THR A 110 6.79 2.18 -18.07
CA THR A 110 5.64 1.65 -17.34
C THR A 110 6.09 0.47 -16.49
N ALA A 111 6.15 0.67 -15.18
CA ALA A 111 6.45 -0.36 -14.20
C ALA A 111 5.15 -0.98 -13.69
N THR A 112 5.11 -2.32 -13.61
CA THR A 112 3.94 -3.07 -13.16
C THR A 112 4.32 -4.12 -12.13
N ALA A 113 3.43 -4.45 -11.20
CA ALA A 113 3.58 -5.60 -10.31
C ALA A 113 2.22 -6.16 -9.88
N PRO A 114 2.07 -7.50 -9.82
CA PRO A 114 0.85 -8.13 -9.34
C PRO A 114 0.69 -7.94 -7.82
N CYS A 115 -0.49 -7.50 -7.39
CA CYS A 115 -0.78 -7.28 -5.97
C CYS A 115 -0.73 -8.59 -5.19
N ASP A 116 -1.19 -9.70 -5.78
CA ASP A 116 -1.30 -11.00 -5.11
C ASP A 116 0.05 -11.57 -4.65
N GLN A 117 1.12 -11.29 -5.40
CA GLN A 117 2.47 -11.75 -5.05
C GLN A 117 3.15 -10.89 -3.98
N ASN A 118 2.61 -9.70 -3.72
CA ASN A 118 3.16 -8.71 -2.79
C ASN A 118 2.23 -8.48 -1.58
N ALA A 119 1.16 -9.26 -1.45
CA ALA A 119 0.19 -9.12 -0.37
C ALA A 119 0.68 -9.84 0.90
N LEU A 120 0.59 -9.17 2.05
CA LEU A 120 0.95 -9.75 3.35
C LEU A 120 -0.14 -10.70 3.89
N LEU A 121 -1.39 -10.42 3.53
CA LEU A 121 -2.59 -11.19 3.93
C LEU A 121 -3.29 -11.67 2.65
N PRO A 122 -4.11 -12.73 2.71
CA PRO A 122 -4.94 -13.13 1.58
C PRO A 122 -5.72 -11.93 1.05
N PRO A 123 -5.48 -11.49 -0.19
CA PRO A 123 -5.97 -10.20 -0.67
C PRO A 123 -7.49 -10.26 -0.83
N TRP A 124 -8.18 -9.30 -0.23
CA TRP A 124 -9.64 -9.18 -0.33
C TRP A 124 -10.02 -8.08 -1.31
N PHE A 125 -9.39 -6.91 -1.19
CA PHE A 125 -9.72 -5.73 -1.98
C PHE A 125 -8.86 -5.59 -3.24
N PHE A 126 -7.62 -6.05 -3.15
CA PHE A 126 -6.63 -5.95 -4.23
C PHE A 126 -6.37 -7.27 -4.96
N GLY A 127 -7.16 -8.31 -4.64
CA GLY A 127 -7.06 -9.63 -5.24
C GLY A 127 -7.16 -9.60 -6.78
N GLY A 128 -6.22 -10.25 -7.47
CA GLY A 128 -6.19 -10.31 -8.93
C GLY A 128 -5.83 -9.00 -9.63
N LYS A 129 -5.47 -7.94 -8.90
CA LYS A 129 -5.09 -6.66 -9.49
C LYS A 129 -3.59 -6.60 -9.76
N THR A 130 -3.23 -5.81 -10.76
CA THR A 130 -1.84 -5.44 -11.05
C THR A 130 -1.72 -3.93 -10.92
N LEU A 131 -0.79 -3.45 -10.08
CA LEU A 131 -0.49 -2.03 -10.03
C LEU A 131 0.38 -1.67 -11.23
N SER A 132 0.12 -0.49 -11.79
CA SER A 132 0.87 0.06 -12.91
C SER A 132 1.19 1.52 -12.64
N VAL A 133 2.46 1.90 -12.83
CA VAL A 133 2.96 3.27 -12.70
C VAL A 133 3.70 3.63 -13.96
N THR A 134 3.41 4.80 -14.54
CA THR A 134 4.11 5.29 -15.71
C THR A 134 4.86 6.58 -15.38
N THR A 135 6.12 6.66 -15.76
CA THR A 135 6.96 7.85 -15.62
C THR A 135 7.53 8.24 -16.97
N THR A 136 7.42 9.51 -17.32
CA THR A 136 7.87 10.04 -18.61
C THR A 136 8.88 11.17 -18.40
N MET A 137 10.00 11.13 -19.13
CA MET A 137 10.99 12.20 -19.20
C MET A 137 11.42 12.46 -20.65
N VAL A 138 12.03 13.61 -20.91
CA VAL A 138 12.57 13.97 -22.23
C VAL A 138 14.03 13.61 -22.29
N LYS A 139 14.46 12.92 -23.35
CA LYS A 139 15.86 12.54 -23.57
C LYS A 139 16.73 13.78 -23.79
N GLU A 140 17.88 13.84 -23.12
CA GLU A 140 18.84 14.95 -23.22
C GLU A 140 19.64 14.94 -24.51
#